data_AF-A0A1V8V5U7-F1
#
_entry.id   AF-A0A1V8V5U7-F1
#
_cell.length_a   1.000
_cell.length_b   1.000
_cell.length_c   1.000
_cell.angle_alpha   90.00
_cell.angle_beta   90.00
_cell.angle_gamma   90.00
#
_symmetry.space_group_name_H-M   'P 1'
#
loop_
_entity.id
_entity.type
_entity.pdbx_description
1 polymer ?
#
loop_
_entity_poly.entity_id
_entity_poly.type
_entity_poly.pdbx_seq_one_letter_code
_entity_poly.pdbx_strand_id
1 'polypeptide(L)'
;MAPSHSELNNFTSIYNHLVSTYSYPILPSPSPNPHSKQISHAITNLSLHPTLEALLHILNADLSSAHFLCRHMESAPAYEAMFIHGLLHRVEGDYRNTDAWYGDVSESEVFHKVWGSDGGLEGAKEFVKRAEGLRKEGKGDKQALVKESGREIEALKDYLLNKFGTEQIKDATTVWVGKSEKAKEAAKNMVVGGEGWRQF
;
A
#
# COMPACT_ATOMS: atom_id res chain seq x y z
N MET A 1 -18.12 -20.49 -7.00
CA MET A 1 -19.00 -20.10 -5.88
C MET A 1 -18.29 -19.02 -5.10
N ALA A 2 -18.93 -17.88 -4.83
CA ALA A 2 -18.36 -16.88 -3.93
C ALA A 2 -18.28 -17.49 -2.51
N PRO A 3 -17.18 -17.30 -1.77
CA PRO A 3 -17.06 -17.85 -0.42
C PRO A 3 -18.17 -17.31 0.47
N SER A 4 -18.62 -18.15 1.41
CA SER A 4 -19.67 -17.76 2.35
C SER A 4 -19.11 -16.81 3.42
N HIS A 5 -19.95 -15.95 3.98
CA HIS A 5 -19.56 -14.95 4.99
C HIS A 5 -18.83 -15.54 6.22
N SER A 6 -18.94 -16.84 6.50
CA SER A 6 -18.28 -17.50 7.63
C SER A 6 -16.80 -17.81 7.39
N GLU A 7 -16.31 -17.76 6.15
CA GLU A 7 -14.93 -18.15 5.81
C GLU A 7 -13.94 -16.97 5.85
N LEU A 8 -14.42 -15.73 5.68
CA LEU A 8 -13.61 -14.51 5.63
C LEU A 8 -13.57 -13.80 7.00
N ASN A 9 -13.02 -14.47 8.01
CA ASN A 9 -13.06 -14.02 9.41
C ASN A 9 -11.69 -13.80 10.07
N ASN A 10 -10.60 -13.98 9.32
CA ASN A 10 -9.24 -13.72 9.81
C ASN A 10 -8.35 -13.24 8.65
N PHE A 11 -7.17 -12.71 8.98
CA PHE A 11 -6.24 -12.17 7.98
C PHE A 11 -5.91 -13.20 6.89
N THR A 12 -5.53 -14.41 7.28
CA THR A 12 -5.09 -15.47 6.36
C THR A 12 -6.17 -15.86 5.37
N SER A 13 -7.42 -16.01 5.82
CA SER A 13 -8.51 -16.40 4.92
C SER A 13 -8.88 -15.29 3.94
N ILE A 14 -8.89 -14.03 4.38
CA ILE A 14 -9.12 -12.88 3.49
C ILE A 14 -7.97 -12.73 2.49
N TYR A 15 -6.73 -12.78 2.97
CA TYR A 15 -5.54 -12.67 2.12
C TYR A 15 -5.53 -13.74 1.03
N ASN A 16 -5.66 -15.01 1.42
CA ASN A 16 -5.66 -16.14 0.48
C ASN A 16 -6.80 -16.03 -0.53
N HIS A 17 -7.99 -15.59 -0.10
CA HIS A 17 -9.10 -15.37 -1.02
C HIS A 17 -8.78 -14.28 -2.05
N LEU A 18 -8.23 -13.14 -1.61
CA LEU A 18 -7.89 -12.03 -2.50
C LEU A 18 -6.84 -12.43 -3.54
N VAL A 19 -5.73 -13.06 -3.13
CA VAL A 19 -4.63 -13.40 -4.06
C VAL A 19 -4.91 -14.62 -4.94
N SER A 20 -5.87 -15.48 -4.57
CA SER A 20 -6.35 -16.57 -5.44
C SER A 20 -7.44 -16.13 -6.42
N THR A 21 -8.17 -15.07 -6.10
CA THR A 21 -9.28 -14.55 -6.94
C THR A 21 -8.80 -13.48 -7.91
N TYR A 22 -7.87 -12.62 -7.48
CA TYR A 22 -7.38 -11.47 -8.23
C TYR A 22 -5.86 -11.56 -8.39
N SER A 23 -5.35 -11.07 -9.53
CA SER A 23 -3.90 -10.93 -9.72
C SER A 23 -3.33 -9.85 -8.81
N TYR A 24 -2.08 -9.98 -8.37
CA TYR A 24 -1.42 -8.91 -7.63
C TYR A 24 -1.45 -7.59 -8.42
N PRO A 25 -1.72 -6.47 -7.73
CA PRO A 25 -1.96 -5.19 -8.38
C PRO A 25 -0.66 -4.59 -8.91
N ILE A 26 -0.63 -4.34 -10.22
CA ILE A 26 0.49 -3.70 -10.91
C ILE A 26 0.07 -2.42 -11.67
N LEU A 27 -1.20 -2.35 -12.07
CA LEU A 27 -1.80 -1.23 -12.77
C LEU A 27 -3.04 -0.77 -11.99
N PRO A 28 -3.49 0.48 -12.19
CA PRO A 28 -4.73 0.96 -11.62
C PRO A 28 -5.90 0.04 -11.95
N SER A 29 -6.75 -0.19 -10.96
CA SER A 29 -8.03 -0.88 -11.18
C SER A 29 -8.83 -0.15 -12.27
N PRO A 30 -9.45 -0.87 -13.22
CA PRO A 30 -10.35 -0.25 -14.21
C PRO A 30 -11.64 0.28 -13.57
N SER A 31 -11.92 -0.11 -12.32
CA SER A 31 -13.07 0.33 -11.53
C SER A 31 -12.60 1.26 -10.40
N PRO A 32 -13.31 2.37 -10.13
CA PRO A 32 -13.07 3.20 -8.96
C PRO A 32 -13.59 2.57 -7.66
N ASN A 33 -14.36 1.48 -7.75
CA ASN A 33 -14.89 0.73 -6.61
C ASN A 33 -13.97 -0.45 -6.27
N PRO A 34 -13.96 -0.87 -4.99
CA PRO A 34 -13.28 -2.10 -4.59
C PRO A 34 -13.84 -3.31 -5.32
N HIS A 35 -13.03 -4.37 -5.38
CA HIS A 35 -13.45 -5.66 -5.92
C HIS A 35 -14.68 -6.22 -5.19
N SER A 36 -14.75 -6.05 -3.86
CA SER A 36 -15.92 -6.39 -3.06
C SER A 36 -16.08 -5.50 -1.83
N LYS A 37 -17.25 -4.86 -1.69
CA LYS A 37 -17.60 -4.09 -0.48
C LYS A 37 -17.76 -5.01 0.73
N GLN A 38 -18.25 -6.23 0.53
CA GLN A 38 -18.37 -7.23 1.59
C GLN A 38 -17.00 -7.60 2.16
N ILE A 39 -15.98 -7.72 1.31
CA ILE A 39 -14.60 -7.93 1.75
C ILE A 39 -14.08 -6.71 2.50
N SER A 40 -14.35 -5.48 2.04
CA SER A 40 -13.98 -4.26 2.80
C SER A 40 -14.54 -4.28 4.22
N HIS A 41 -15.82 -4.65 4.40
CA HIS A 41 -16.41 -4.80 5.73
C HIS A 41 -15.74 -5.91 6.56
N ALA A 42 -15.43 -7.05 5.93
CA ALA A 42 -14.74 -8.14 6.61
C ALA A 42 -13.34 -7.72 7.08
N ILE A 43 -12.59 -6.98 6.24
CA ILE A 43 -11.26 -6.44 6.56
C ILE A 43 -11.34 -5.54 7.81
N THR A 44 -12.21 -4.53 7.80
CA THR A 44 -12.35 -3.59 8.93
C THR A 44 -12.79 -4.29 10.21
N ASN A 45 -13.67 -5.31 10.13
CA ASN A 45 -14.11 -6.07 11.29
C ASN A 45 -12.97 -6.86 11.98
N LEU A 46 -11.85 -7.10 11.29
CA LEU A 46 -10.69 -7.75 11.92
C LEU A 46 -9.99 -6.85 12.92
N SER A 47 -10.16 -5.52 12.85
CA SER A 47 -9.49 -4.53 13.71
C SER A 47 -7.99 -4.78 13.81
N LEU A 48 -7.31 -5.01 12.69
CA LEU A 48 -5.88 -5.35 12.67
C LEU A 48 -5.02 -4.11 12.92
N HIS A 49 -3.70 -4.31 12.99
CA HIS A 49 -2.78 -3.19 12.82
C HIS A 49 -3.12 -2.44 11.52
N PRO A 50 -3.28 -1.11 11.52
CA PRO A 50 -3.72 -0.34 10.36
C PRO A 50 -2.89 -0.56 9.10
N THR A 51 -1.61 -0.89 9.25
CA THR A 51 -0.72 -1.29 8.14
C THR A 51 -1.13 -2.62 7.49
N LEU A 52 -1.46 -3.66 8.28
CA LEU A 52 -1.95 -4.93 7.74
C LEU A 52 -3.33 -4.75 7.10
N GLU A 53 -4.19 -3.94 7.71
CA GLU A 53 -5.51 -3.61 7.18
C GLU A 53 -5.40 -2.88 5.83
N ALA A 54 -4.50 -1.89 5.72
CA ALA A 54 -4.24 -1.17 4.48
C ALA A 54 -3.76 -2.10 3.35
N LEU A 55 -2.91 -3.09 3.65
CA LEU A 55 -2.47 -4.09 2.67
C LEU A 55 -3.65 -4.89 2.09
N LEU A 56 -4.58 -5.35 2.94
CA LEU A 56 -5.77 -6.07 2.49
C LEU A 56 -6.69 -5.17 1.65
N HIS A 57 -6.84 -3.89 2.03
CA HIS A 57 -7.61 -2.93 1.24
C HIS A 57 -6.98 -2.68 -0.14
N ILE A 58 -5.65 -2.58 -0.25
CA ILE A 58 -4.96 -2.47 -1.54
C ILE A 58 -5.25 -3.69 -2.42
N LEU A 59 -5.18 -4.90 -1.87
CA LEU A 59 -5.48 -6.14 -2.59
C LEU A 59 -6.96 -6.24 -3.02
N ASN A 60 -7.87 -5.64 -2.26
CA ASN A 60 -9.29 -5.53 -2.60
C ASN A 60 -9.59 -4.33 -3.53
N ALA A 61 -8.57 -3.61 -4.00
CA ALA A 61 -8.71 -2.34 -4.75
C ALA A 61 -9.53 -1.25 -4.02
N ASP A 62 -9.62 -1.32 -2.68
CA ASP A 62 -10.27 -0.33 -1.83
C ASP A 62 -9.28 0.77 -1.41
N LEU A 63 -8.83 1.54 -2.41
CA LEU A 63 -7.72 2.48 -2.24
C LEU A 63 -8.07 3.65 -1.32
N SER A 64 -9.37 4.00 -1.22
CA SER A 64 -9.85 5.03 -0.29
C SER A 64 -9.63 4.63 1.17
N SER A 65 -9.97 3.40 1.54
CA SER A 65 -9.76 2.86 2.89
C SER A 65 -8.26 2.73 3.20
N ALA A 66 -7.47 2.27 2.23
CA ALA A 66 -6.01 2.20 2.37
C ALA A 66 -5.39 3.59 2.60
N HIS A 67 -5.80 4.61 1.82
CA HIS A 67 -5.38 6.01 1.99
C HIS A 67 -5.70 6.54 3.38
N PHE A 68 -6.93 6.29 3.86
CA PHE A 68 -7.36 6.73 5.18
C PHE A 68 -6.43 6.20 6.28
N LEU A 69 -6.10 4.90 6.24
CA LEU A 69 -5.22 4.29 7.23
C LEU A 69 -3.78 4.82 7.12
N CYS A 70 -3.22 4.90 5.92
CA CYS A 70 -1.84 5.38 5.71
C CYS A 70 -1.64 6.82 6.19
N ARG A 71 -2.66 7.68 6.01
CA ARG A 71 -2.60 9.10 6.41
C ARG A 71 -2.39 9.36 7.89
N HIS A 72 -2.66 8.37 8.75
CA HIS A 72 -2.44 8.47 10.19
C HIS A 72 -1.04 8.02 10.61
N MET A 73 -0.19 7.62 9.66
CA MET A 73 1.13 7.03 9.91
C MET A 73 2.13 7.40 8.79
N GLU A 74 2.12 8.67 8.38
CA GLU A 74 2.89 9.18 7.23
C GLU A 74 4.32 9.62 7.60
N SER A 75 4.82 9.26 8.78
CA SER A 75 6.14 9.70 9.22
C SER A 75 6.83 8.69 10.13
N ALA A 76 8.15 8.84 10.23
CA ALA A 76 8.96 8.07 11.16
C ALA A 76 8.38 8.20 12.59
N PRO A 77 8.33 7.09 13.36
CA PRO A 77 8.93 5.78 13.07
C PRO A 77 8.02 4.78 12.31
N ALA A 78 6.90 5.20 11.71
CA ALA A 78 5.95 4.29 11.04
C ALA A 78 6.38 3.87 9.62
N TYR A 79 7.61 3.36 9.47
CA TYR A 79 8.21 3.04 8.18
C TYR A 79 7.41 2.01 7.37
N GLU A 80 6.72 1.08 8.03
CA GLU A 80 5.88 0.10 7.32
C GLU A 80 4.66 0.73 6.67
N ALA A 81 4.03 1.69 7.35
CA ALA A 81 2.91 2.43 6.79
C ALA A 81 3.38 3.36 5.67
N MET A 82 4.54 3.99 5.81
CA MET A 82 5.16 4.79 4.76
C MET A 82 5.51 3.94 3.53
N PHE A 83 6.04 2.71 3.73
CA PHE A 83 6.27 1.75 2.64
C PHE A 83 4.97 1.40 1.93
N ILE A 84 3.92 1.06 2.68
CA ILE A 84 2.59 0.76 2.11
C ILE A 84 2.03 1.96 1.35
N HIS A 85 2.29 3.18 1.79
CA HIS A 85 1.84 4.38 1.07
C HIS A 85 2.51 4.49 -0.32
N GLY A 86 3.80 4.17 -0.41
CA GLY A 86 4.50 4.05 -1.70
C GLY A 86 3.88 2.98 -2.60
N LEU A 87 3.60 1.79 -2.04
CA LEU A 87 2.92 0.69 -2.73
C LEU A 87 1.52 1.11 -3.22
N LEU A 88 0.74 1.79 -2.37
CA LEU A 88 -0.59 2.31 -2.69
C LEU A 88 -0.53 3.23 -3.91
N HIS A 89 0.36 4.23 -3.89
CA HIS A 89 0.54 5.13 -5.02
C HIS A 89 1.02 4.42 -6.30
N ARG A 90 1.80 3.34 -6.16
CA ARG A 90 2.23 2.52 -7.32
C ARG A 90 1.02 1.90 -7.99
N VAL A 91 0.13 1.33 -7.19
CA VAL A 91 -1.13 0.72 -7.65
C VAL A 91 -2.07 1.77 -8.25
N GLU A 92 -2.11 2.99 -7.72
CA GLU A 92 -2.85 4.13 -8.29
C GLU A 92 -2.27 4.67 -9.61
N GLY A 93 -1.02 4.32 -9.91
CA GLY A 93 -0.30 4.83 -11.07
C GLY A 93 0.32 6.22 -10.86
N ASP A 94 0.52 6.63 -9.60
CA ASP A 94 1.25 7.82 -9.17
C ASP A 94 2.71 7.45 -8.84
N TYR A 95 3.46 7.13 -9.88
CA TYR A 95 4.82 6.60 -9.78
C TYR A 95 5.81 7.61 -9.19
N ARG A 96 5.58 8.91 -9.36
CA ARG A 96 6.44 9.95 -8.78
C ARG A 96 6.33 9.96 -7.25
N ASN A 97 5.13 9.81 -6.70
CA ASN A 97 4.95 9.68 -5.27
C ASN A 97 5.48 8.34 -4.75
N THR A 98 5.33 7.24 -5.50
CA THR A 98 5.97 5.97 -5.17
C THR A 98 7.48 6.12 -4.99
N ASP A 99 8.17 6.73 -5.97
CA ASP A 99 9.62 6.94 -5.91
C ASP A 99 10.05 7.76 -4.70
N ALA A 100 9.28 8.79 -4.34
CA ALA A 100 9.54 9.61 -3.16
C ALA A 100 9.40 8.79 -1.87
N TRP A 101 8.28 8.07 -1.70
CA TRP A 101 8.06 7.22 -0.54
C TRP A 101 9.10 6.13 -0.40
N TYR A 102 9.43 5.44 -1.49
CA TYR A 102 10.45 4.39 -1.48
C TYR A 102 11.83 4.96 -1.14
N GLY A 103 12.15 6.17 -1.60
CA GLY A 103 13.33 6.91 -1.17
C GLY A 103 13.34 7.18 0.33
N ASP A 104 12.24 7.70 0.87
CA ASP A 104 12.10 8.06 2.30
C ASP A 104 12.24 6.85 3.24
N VAL A 105 11.85 5.65 2.79
CA VAL A 105 11.92 4.42 3.60
C VAL A 105 13.09 3.50 3.22
N SER A 106 13.94 3.87 2.26
CA SER A 106 14.95 2.98 1.68
C SER A 106 15.92 2.35 2.68
N GLU A 107 16.25 3.08 3.75
CA GLU A 107 17.16 2.63 4.82
C GLU A 107 16.45 1.86 5.95
N SER A 108 15.12 1.71 5.89
CA SER A 108 14.35 1.03 6.92
C SER A 108 14.48 -0.49 6.85
N GLU A 109 14.26 -1.17 7.98
CA GLU A 109 14.30 -2.64 8.04
C GLU A 109 13.27 -3.28 7.11
N VAL A 110 12.05 -2.74 7.04
CA VAL A 110 11.00 -3.24 6.14
C VAL A 110 11.44 -3.15 4.69
N PHE A 111 12.07 -2.05 4.29
CA PHE A 111 12.53 -1.88 2.91
C PHE A 111 13.68 -2.84 2.58
N HIS A 112 14.65 -2.99 3.48
CA HIS A 112 15.73 -3.98 3.31
C HIS A 112 15.18 -5.42 3.26
N LYS A 113 14.15 -5.74 4.03
CA LYS A 113 13.52 -7.06 3.97
C LYS A 113 12.82 -7.30 2.64
N VAL A 114 12.18 -6.28 2.08
CA VAL A 114 11.36 -6.39 0.87
C VAL A 114 12.17 -6.21 -0.42
N TRP A 115 13.22 -5.41 -0.44
CA TRP A 115 13.98 -5.10 -1.66
C TRP A 115 15.49 -5.32 -1.53
N GLY A 116 16.02 -5.59 -0.34
CA GLY A 116 17.47 -5.66 -0.11
C GLY A 116 18.20 -6.71 -0.95
N SER A 117 17.60 -7.89 -1.18
CA SER A 117 18.17 -8.94 -2.05
C SER A 117 17.97 -8.67 -3.55
N ASP A 118 17.12 -7.72 -3.90
CA ASP A 118 16.64 -7.45 -5.26
C ASP A 118 17.11 -6.07 -5.74
N GLY A 119 18.33 -5.66 -5.37
CA GLY A 119 18.93 -4.40 -5.80
C GLY A 119 18.54 -3.17 -4.97
N GLY A 120 17.84 -3.35 -3.84
CA GLY A 120 17.47 -2.27 -2.92
C GLY A 120 16.62 -1.20 -3.59
N LEU A 121 16.94 0.07 -3.31
CA LEU A 121 16.18 1.21 -3.83
C LEU A 121 16.23 1.28 -5.37
N GLU A 122 17.37 0.98 -5.98
CA GLU A 122 17.51 1.02 -7.44
C GLU A 122 16.68 -0.07 -8.12
N GLY A 123 16.65 -1.28 -7.56
CA GLY A 123 15.78 -2.35 -8.05
C GLY A 123 14.30 -2.00 -7.93
N ALA A 124 13.90 -1.42 -6.79
CA ALA A 124 12.52 -0.96 -6.58
C ALA A 124 12.12 0.15 -7.59
N LYS A 125 13.00 1.13 -7.84
CA LYS A 125 12.76 2.19 -8.83
C LYS A 125 12.73 1.66 -10.26
N GLU A 126 13.58 0.69 -10.60
CA GLU A 126 13.54 0.03 -11.90
C GLU A 126 12.21 -0.69 -12.12
N PHE A 127 11.70 -1.36 -11.08
CA PHE A 127 10.37 -1.97 -11.11
C PHE A 127 9.26 -0.94 -11.32
N VAL A 128 9.28 0.18 -10.59
CA VAL A 128 8.33 1.29 -10.75
C VAL A 128 8.35 1.83 -12.18
N LYS A 129 9.55 2.07 -12.74
CA LYS A 129 9.73 2.53 -14.13
C LYS A 129 9.16 1.56 -15.15
N ARG A 130 9.33 0.24 -14.95
CA ARG A 130 8.75 -0.78 -15.83
C ARG A 130 7.23 -0.83 -15.71
N ALA A 131 6.68 -0.69 -14.51
CA ALA A 131 5.22 -0.59 -14.30
C ALA A 131 4.64 0.66 -14.97
N GLU A 132 5.34 1.80 -14.89
CA GLU A 132 4.97 3.03 -15.57
C GLU A 132 5.00 2.88 -17.10
N GLY A 133 6.05 2.27 -17.65
CA GLY A 133 6.16 1.97 -19.08
C GLY A 133 5.02 1.08 -19.58
N LEU A 134 4.65 0.06 -18.80
CA LEU A 134 3.49 -0.79 -19.12
C LEU A 134 2.19 0.03 -19.15
N ARG A 135 1.98 0.91 -18.16
CA ARG A 135 0.76 1.73 -18.08
C ARG A 135 0.66 2.76 -19.21
N LYS A 136 1.74 3.52 -19.45
CA LYS A 136 1.72 4.67 -20.36
C LYS A 136 1.92 4.28 -21.82
N GLU A 137 2.76 3.28 -22.06
CA GLU A 137 3.21 2.92 -23.42
C GLU A 137 2.74 1.52 -23.85
N GLY A 138 2.12 0.75 -22.96
CA GLY A 138 1.77 -0.65 -23.22
C GLY A 138 2.98 -1.55 -23.38
N LYS A 139 4.18 -1.10 -22.97
CA LYS A 139 5.44 -1.82 -23.14
C LYS A 139 5.80 -2.61 -21.90
N GLY A 140 6.18 -3.87 -22.08
CA GLY A 140 6.70 -4.73 -21.03
C GLY A 140 5.89 -6.00 -20.86
N ASP A 141 6.46 -6.94 -20.10
CA ASP A 141 5.81 -8.19 -19.77
C ASP A 141 4.94 -8.00 -18.52
N LYS A 142 3.62 -7.91 -18.75
CA LYS A 142 2.64 -7.78 -17.66
C LYS A 142 2.69 -8.96 -16.70
N GLN A 143 2.91 -10.19 -17.17
CA GLN A 143 2.95 -11.36 -16.29
C GLN A 143 4.19 -11.34 -15.39
N ALA A 144 5.35 -10.96 -15.94
CA ALA A 144 6.56 -10.78 -15.16
C ALA A 144 6.38 -9.71 -14.08
N LEU A 145 5.77 -8.57 -14.41
CA LEU A 145 5.53 -7.49 -13.45
C LEU A 145 4.49 -7.86 -12.38
N VAL A 146 3.47 -8.65 -12.71
CA VAL A 146 2.53 -9.20 -11.71
C VAL A 146 3.26 -10.13 -10.75
N LYS A 147 4.17 -10.99 -11.26
CA LYS A 147 4.96 -11.90 -10.42
C LYS A 147 5.87 -11.13 -9.46
N GLU A 148 6.52 -10.08 -9.95
CA GLU A 148 7.41 -9.24 -9.14
C GLU A 148 6.64 -8.40 -8.11
N SER A 149 5.46 -7.87 -8.48
CA SER A 149 4.55 -7.26 -7.51
C SER A 149 4.09 -8.25 -6.45
N GLY A 150 3.84 -9.50 -6.82
CA GLY A 150 3.51 -10.57 -5.88
C GLY A 150 4.65 -10.83 -4.91
N ARG A 151 5.89 -10.94 -5.38
CA ARG A 151 7.08 -11.07 -4.52
C ARG A 151 7.22 -9.90 -3.53
N GLU A 152 7.05 -8.66 -3.97
CA GLU A 152 7.07 -7.48 -3.09
C GLU A 152 5.99 -7.57 -2.00
N ILE A 153 4.75 -7.87 -2.39
CA ILE A 153 3.61 -7.96 -1.49
C ILE A 153 3.75 -9.12 -0.50
N GLU A 154 4.21 -10.28 -0.95
CA GLU A 154 4.44 -11.45 -0.09
C GLU A 154 5.54 -11.17 0.95
N ALA A 155 6.67 -10.60 0.53
CA ALA A 155 7.75 -10.24 1.44
C ALA A 155 7.30 -9.19 2.48
N LEU A 156 6.52 -8.21 2.05
CA LEU A 156 5.93 -7.20 2.94
C LEU A 156 4.95 -7.85 3.92
N LYS A 157 4.01 -8.67 3.42
CA LYS A 157 3.03 -9.41 4.23
C LYS A 157 3.72 -10.24 5.31
N ASP A 158 4.76 -10.99 4.96
CA ASP A 158 5.52 -11.81 5.91
C ASP A 158 6.21 -10.95 6.98
N TYR A 159 6.81 -9.82 6.59
CA TYR A 159 7.42 -8.88 7.56
C TYR A 159 6.38 -8.30 8.52
N LEU A 160 5.24 -7.84 8.00
CA LEU A 160 4.16 -7.25 8.79
C LEU A 160 3.55 -8.25 9.77
N LEU A 161 3.31 -9.49 9.33
CA LEU A 161 2.78 -10.55 10.20
C LEU A 161 3.76 -10.89 11.32
N ASN A 162 5.06 -10.96 11.02
CA ASN A 162 6.07 -11.19 12.03
C ASN A 162 6.18 -10.04 13.04
N LYS A 163 6.01 -8.80 12.58
CA LYS A 163 6.14 -7.60 13.42
C LYS A 163 4.91 -7.30 14.28
N PHE A 164 3.72 -7.39 13.69
CA PHE A 164 2.48 -6.92 14.32
C PHE A 164 1.55 -8.05 14.76
N GLY A 165 1.72 -9.26 14.21
CA GLY A 165 0.76 -10.35 14.40
C GLY A 165 -0.61 -10.01 13.80
N THR A 166 -1.64 -10.76 14.21
CA THR A 166 -3.03 -10.56 13.74
C THR A 166 -4.02 -10.38 14.89
N GLU A 167 -3.52 -9.95 16.05
CA GLU A 167 -4.37 -9.66 17.20
C GLU A 167 -5.19 -8.39 16.95
N GLN A 168 -6.39 -8.34 17.54
CA GLN A 168 -7.27 -7.19 17.39
C GLN A 168 -6.74 -5.99 18.20
N ILE A 169 -6.59 -4.85 17.53
CA ILE A 169 -6.31 -3.56 18.13
C ILE A 169 -7.65 -2.86 18.41
N LYS A 170 -8.02 -2.81 19.70
CA LYS A 170 -9.28 -2.18 20.13
C LYS A 170 -9.32 -0.66 19.95
N ASP A 171 -8.15 -0.03 19.95
CA ASP A 171 -7.99 1.41 19.76
C ASP A 171 -6.81 1.69 18.83
N ALA A 172 -7.11 1.90 17.55
CA ALA A 172 -6.10 2.18 16.53
C ALA A 172 -5.36 3.51 16.75
N THR A 173 -5.89 4.44 17.54
CA THR A 173 -5.22 5.73 17.81
C THR A 173 -3.92 5.55 18.58
N THR A 174 -3.79 4.43 19.31
CA THR A 174 -2.58 4.06 20.06
C THR A 174 -1.37 3.77 19.17
N VAL A 175 -1.59 3.49 17.87
CA VAL A 175 -0.51 3.20 16.90
C VAL A 175 -0.35 4.29 15.84
N TRP A 176 -1.20 5.33 15.87
CA TRP A 176 -1.08 6.44 14.93
C TRP A 176 0.18 7.25 15.18
N VAL A 177 0.91 7.50 14.10
CA VAL A 177 2.09 8.37 14.10
C VAL A 177 1.68 9.64 13.36
N GLY A 178 1.29 10.64 14.14
CA GLY A 178 0.84 11.93 13.62
C GLY A 178 1.84 12.53 12.63
N LYS A 179 1.38 13.47 11.79
CA LYS A 179 2.20 14.07 10.72
C LYS A 179 3.50 14.66 11.25
N SER A 180 4.60 14.44 10.53
CA SER A 180 5.85 15.15 10.78
C SER A 180 5.65 16.66 10.59
N GLU A 181 6.47 17.48 11.28
CA GLU A 181 6.43 18.94 11.12
C GLU A 181 6.66 19.36 9.66
N LYS A 182 7.50 18.64 8.92
CA LYS A 182 7.72 18.84 7.48
C LYS A 182 6.44 18.62 6.67
N ALA A 183 5.68 17.57 6.97
CA ALA A 183 4.40 17.28 6.30
C ALA A 183 3.31 18.30 6.68
N LYS A 184 3.30 18.78 7.92
CA LYS A 184 2.39 19.85 8.37
C LYS A 184 2.68 21.17 7.63
N GLU A 185 3.95 21.55 7.50
CA GLU A 185 4.35 22.78 6.82
C GLU A 185 4.11 22.68 5.30
N ALA A 186 4.37 21.54 4.67
CA ALA A 186 4.03 21.32 3.26
C ALA A 186 2.51 21.44 3.02
N ALA A 187 1.69 20.81 3.87
CA ALA A 187 0.23 20.92 3.78
C ALA A 187 -0.25 22.36 3.99
N LYS A 188 0.37 23.10 4.93
CA LYS A 188 0.09 24.52 5.17
C LYS A 188 0.48 25.39 3.96
N ASN A 189 1.64 25.15 3.35
CA ASN A 189 2.10 25.88 2.17
C ASN A 189 1.21 25.63 0.94
N MET A 190 0.62 24.44 0.82
CA MET A 190 -0.38 24.13 -0.21
C MET A 190 -1.73 24.83 0.02
N VAL A 191 -2.10 25.12 1.28
CA VAL A 191 -3.32 25.86 1.63
C VAL A 191 -3.13 27.38 1.52
N VAL A 192 -1.94 27.87 1.85
CA VAL A 192 -1.62 29.31 1.86
C VAL A 192 -1.19 29.82 0.47
N GLY A 193 -1.16 28.97 -0.55
CA GLY A 193 -1.08 29.40 -1.95
C GLY A 193 0.24 30.08 -2.33
N GLY A 194 1.36 29.56 -1.83
CA GLY A 194 2.68 30.17 -2.04
C GLY A 194 3.33 29.85 -3.39
N GLU A 195 3.22 28.63 -3.91
CA GLU A 195 3.91 28.25 -5.15
C GLU A 195 3.15 27.13 -5.89
N GLY A 196 2.46 27.47 -6.99
CA GLY A 196 1.97 26.49 -7.98
C GLY A 196 0.51 26.60 -8.40
N TRP A 197 0.24 27.51 -9.34
CA TRP A 197 -0.88 27.57 -10.31
C TRP A 197 -2.24 26.99 -9.90
N ARG A 198 -3.08 27.84 -9.31
CA ARG A 198 -4.51 27.90 -9.65
C ARG A 198 -4.89 29.36 -9.88
N GLN A 199 -5.14 29.72 -11.14
CA GLN A 199 -5.92 30.91 -11.43
C GLN A 199 -7.39 30.51 -11.34
N PHE A 200 -8.12 31.16 -10.43
CA PHE A 200 -9.58 31.21 -10.47
C PHE A 200 -10.02 32.33 -11.41
#